data_AF-A0A0L8FN25-F1
#
_entry.id   AF-A0A0L8FN25-F1
#
_cell.length_a   1.000
_cell.length_b   1.000
_cell.length_c   1.000
_cell.angle_alpha   90.00
_cell.angle_beta   90.00
_cell.angle_gamma   90.00
#
_symmetry.space_group_name_H-M   'P 1'
#
loop_
_entity.id
_entity.type
_entity.pdbx_description
1 polymer ?
#
loop_
_entity_poly.entity_id
_entity_poly.type
_entity_poly.pdbx_seq_one_letter_code
_entity_poly.pdbx_strand_id
1 'polypeptide(L)' 'MKLKRFLVRYYPPGIILEYEKSGEIKSKTIDLLDLKAQ' A
#
# COMPACT_ATOMS: atom_id res chain seq x y z
N MET A 1 -6.33 8.90 10.81
CA MET A 1 -5.67 7.81 10.07
C MET A 1 -4.18 8.07 10.14
N LYS A 2 -3.40 7.13 10.69
CA LYS A 2 -1.94 7.29 10.82
C LYS A 2 -1.25 6.27 9.92
N LEU A 3 -0.57 6.74 8.89
CA LEU A 3 0.21 5.84 8.04
C LEU A 3 1.45 5.38 8.81
N LYS A 4 1.71 4.07 8.83
CA LYS A 4 2.86 3.48 9.52
C LYS A 4 3.99 3.16 8.56
N ARG A 5 3.71 2.39 7.50
CA ARG A 5 4.75 1.85 6.60
C ARG A 5 4.26 1.81 5.16
N PHE A 6 5.19 2.10 4.25
CA PHE A 6 5.07 1.78 2.82
C PHE A 6 5.95 0.59 2.53
N LEU A 7 5.38 -0.45 1.92
CA LEU A 7 6.10 -1.63 1.49
C LEU A 7 5.99 -1.72 -0.03
N VAL A 8 7.14 -1.82 -0.70
CA VAL A 8 7.18 -2.06 -2.14
C VAL A 8 7.07 -3.56 -2.37
N ARG A 9 6.10 -3.97 -3.19
CA ARG A 9 5.92 -5.35 -3.64
C ARG A 9 6.48 -5.47 -5.05
N TYR A 10 7.53 -6.27 -5.20
CA TYR A 10 8.26 -6.39 -6.47
C TYR A 10 7.52 -7.19 -7.54
N TYR A 11 6.69 -8.18 -7.17
CA TYR A 11 5.93 -9.00 -8.14
C TYR A 11 4.59 -9.53 -7.57
N PRO A 12 3.45 -9.34 -8.27
CA PRO A 12 3.25 -8.32 -9.30
C PRO A 12 3.50 -6.93 -8.70
N PRO A 13 3.99 -5.95 -9.48
CA PRO A 13 4.37 -4.64 -8.94
C PRO A 13 3.19 -4.02 -8.17
N GLY A 14 3.46 -3.56 -6.96
CA GLY A 14 2.43 -3.00 -6.08
C GLY A 14 3.02 -2.27 -4.88
N ILE A 15 2.20 -1.48 -4.21
CA ILE A 15 2.54 -0.81 -2.96
C ILE A 15 1.55 -1.28 -1.90
N ILE A 16 2.06 -1.70 -0.75
CA ILE A 16 1.24 -2.02 0.40
C ILE A 16 1.38 -0.88 1.41
N LEU A 17 0.25 -0.31 1.79
CA LEU A 17 0.12 0.72 2.81
C LEU A 17 -0.32 0.07 4.11
N GLU A 18 0.50 0.18 5.14
CA GLU A 18 0.10 -0.19 6.49
C GLU A 18 -0.28 1.07 7.26
N TYR A 19 -1.52 1.15 7.73
CA TYR A 19 -2.04 2.31 8.45
C TYR A 19 -2.87 1.90 9.66
N GLU A 20 -2.96 2.80 10.62
CA GLU A 20 -3.80 2.65 11.79
C GLU A 20 -5.10 3.42 11.61
N LYS A 21 -6.21 2.72 11.81
CA LYS A 21 -7.56 3.28 11.79
C LYS A 21 -8.35 2.72 12.97
N SER A 22 -8.78 3.62 13.87
CA SER A 22 -9.55 3.27 15.07
C SER A 22 -8.84 2.28 16.01
N GLY A 23 -7.51 2.41 16.15
CA GLY A 23 -6.69 1.51 16.98
C GLY A 23 -6.32 0.18 16.32
N GLU A 24 -6.90 -0.13 15.16
CA GLU A 24 -6.59 -1.34 14.39
C GLU A 24 -5.55 -1.05 13.31
N ILE A 25 -4.58 -1.95 13.16
CA ILE A 25 -3.64 -1.95 12.04
C ILE A 25 -4.35 -2.57 10.83
N LYS A 26 -4.46 -1.80 9.75
CA LYS A 26 -5.02 -2.24 8.48
C LYS A 26 -3.95 -2.14 7.40
N SER A 27 -3.99 -3.10 6.49
CA SER A 27 -3.20 -3.08 5.27
C SER A 27 -4.09 -2.77 4.07
N LYS A 28 -3.61 -1.94 3.15
CA LYS A 28 -4.24 -1.72 1.86
C LYS A 28 -3.20 -1.94 0.78
N THR A 29 -3.52 -2.81 -0.16
CA THR A 29 -2.69 -3.11 -1.32
C THR A 29 -3.16 -2.27 -2.49
N ILE A 30 -2.24 -1.63 -3.18
CA ILE A 30 -2.47 -0.95 -4.45
C ILE A 30 -1.62 -1.67 -5.49
N ASP A 31 -2.29 -2.28 -6.46
CA ASP A 31 -1.63 -2.93 -7.58
C ASP A 31 -1.19 -1.87 -8.59
N LEU A 32 0.09 -1.90 -8.98
CA LEU A 32 0.69 -0.95 -9.92
C LEU A 32 0.66 -1.48 -11.37
N LEU A 33 -0.12 -2.53 -11.63
CA LEU A 33 -0.20 -3.18 -12.95
C LEU A 33 -0.66 -2.22 -14.06
N ASP A 34 -1.46 -1.21 -13.71
CA ASP A 34 -1.96 -0.19 -14.64
C ASP A 34 -1.24 1.16 -14.54
N LEU A 35 -0.11 1.25 -13.83
CA LEU A 35 0.65 2.51 -13.70
C LEU A 35 1.35 2.85 -15.02
N LYS A 36 0.64 3.49 -15.94
CA LYS A 36 1.22 4.12 -17.13
C LYS A 36 1.86 5.44 -16.71
N ALA A 37 3.17 5.57 -16.90
CA ALA A 37 3.80 6.89 -16.92
C ALA A 37 3.24 7.65 -18.13
N GLN A 38 2.62 8.81 -17.88
CA GLN A 38 2.18 9.73 -18.92
C GLN A 38 3.34 10.64 -19.32
#